data_AF-A0A1V4Y5D6-F1
#
_entry.id   AF-A0A1V4Y5D6-F1
#
_cell.length_a   1.000
_cell.length_b   1.000
_cell.length_c   1.000
_cell.angle_alpha   90.00
_cell.angle_beta   90.00
_cell.angle_gamma   90.00
#
_symmetry.space_group_name_H-M   'P 1'
#
loop_
_entity.id
_entity.type
_entity.pdbx_description
1 polymer ?
#
loop_
_entity_poly.entity_id
_entity_poly.type
_entity_poly.pdbx_seq_one_letter_code
_entity_poly.pdbx_strand_id
1 'polypeptide(L)'
;MKISQTFGLIAVAALIIMLVGSGIINFQQMLMHENKYNINSSQAQIILLNDSNVSIYYNTFFHVQDWRVNRTTIANGSIPDMYGKTVTPKEDVWKVEIMERTCACAGIKPIYVIEGYVSTETGEVFNVSTKKVSETSYNASTCASTTCH
;
A
#
# COMPACT_ATOMS: atom_id res chain seq x y z
N MET A 1 17.52 21.61 42.03
CA MET A 1 16.48 21.28 41.02
C MET A 1 16.89 21.57 39.57
N LYS A 2 18.17 21.43 39.17
CA LYS A 2 18.61 21.69 37.77
C LYS A 2 19.09 20.44 37.01
N ILE A 3 19.36 19.34 37.73
CA ILE A 3 19.97 18.12 37.17
C ILE A 3 18.91 17.20 36.53
N SER A 4 17.68 17.18 37.04
CA SER A 4 16.60 16.34 36.49
C SER A 4 16.10 16.81 35.12
N GLN A 5 16.15 18.11 34.84
CA GLN A 5 15.72 18.68 33.56
C GLN A 5 16.72 18.38 32.42
N THR A 6 18.02 18.35 32.72
CA THR A 6 19.06 18.00 31.73
C THR A 6 19.00 16.52 31.31
N PHE A 7 18.70 15.61 32.24
CA PHE A 7 18.51 14.18 31.90
C PHE A 7 17.24 13.95 31.07
N GLY A 8 16.15 14.66 31.38
CA GLY A 8 14.92 14.61 30.59
C GLY A 8 15.12 15.05 29.13
N LEU A 9 15.87 16.14 28.90
CA LEU A 9 16.17 16.65 27.56
C LEU A 9 17.05 15.69 26.74
N ILE A 10 18.06 15.06 27.36
CA ILE A 10 18.92 14.07 26.68
C ILE A 10 18.13 12.82 26.29
N ALA A 11 17.22 12.36 27.17
CA ALA A 11 16.37 11.20 26.88
C ALA A 11 15.41 11.46 25.72
N VAL A 12 14.81 12.65 25.65
CA VAL A 12 13.92 13.04 24.55
C VAL A 12 14.69 13.17 23.23
N ALA A 13 15.87 13.79 23.25
CA ALA A 13 16.72 13.90 22.05
C ALA A 13 17.14 12.52 21.52
N ALA A 14 17.52 11.58 22.41
CA ALA A 14 17.85 10.21 22.02
C ALA A 14 16.64 9.48 21.41
N LEU A 15 15.45 9.68 21.96
CA LEU A 15 14.22 9.07 21.44
C LEU A 15 13.86 9.60 20.04
N ILE A 16 14.01 10.91 19.81
CA ILE A 16 13.78 11.53 18.50
C ILE A 16 14.79 11.00 17.47
N ILE A 17 16.07 10.87 17.83
CA ILE A 17 17.10 10.34 16.92
C ILE A 17 16.83 8.87 16.55
N MET A 18 16.37 8.04 17.49
CA MET A 18 15.99 6.66 17.19
C MET A 18 14.73 6.56 16.31
N LEU A 19 13.73 7.43 16.53
CA LEU A 19 12.52 7.46 15.71
C LEU A 19 12.79 7.97 14.29
N VAL A 20 13.62 9.00 14.13
CA VAL A 20 14.01 9.52 12.82
C VAL A 20 14.97 8.55 12.11
N GLY A 21 15.93 7.96 12.84
CA GLY A 21 16.88 6.99 12.29
C GLY A 21 16.21 5.70 11.81
N SER A 22 15.24 5.17 12.55
CA SER A 22 14.45 4.02 12.09
C SER A 22 13.60 4.34 10.87
N GLY A 23 13.03 5.56 10.77
CA GLY A 23 12.32 6.02 9.58
C GLY A 23 13.22 6.06 8.33
N ILE A 24 14.44 6.57 8.45
CA ILE A 24 15.40 6.66 7.33
C ILE A 24 15.86 5.27 6.87
N ILE A 25 16.12 4.34 7.80
CA ILE A 25 16.56 2.97 7.45
C ILE A 25 15.47 2.22 6.69
N ASN A 26 14.21 2.30 7.13
CA ASN A 26 13.09 1.65 6.44
C ASN A 26 12.87 2.23 5.04
N PHE A 27 12.98 3.56 4.89
CA PHE A 27 12.86 4.22 3.59
C PHE A 27 14.00 3.84 2.63
N GLN A 28 15.24 3.80 3.13
CA GLN A 28 16.39 3.35 2.33
C GLN A 28 16.27 1.88 1.91
N GLN A 29 15.82 0.99 2.80
CA GLN A 29 15.58 -0.42 2.46
C GLN A 29 14.49 -0.59 1.39
N MET A 30 13.40 0.18 1.45
CA MET A 30 12.35 0.16 0.43
C MET A 30 12.88 0.59 -0.95
N LEU A 31 13.66 1.67 -1.01
CA LEU A 31 14.27 2.15 -2.26
C LEU A 31 15.33 1.18 -2.82
N MET A 32 16.12 0.53 -1.97
CA MET A 32 17.08 -0.48 -2.42
C MET A 32 16.40 -1.73 -2.98
N HIS A 33 15.21 -2.08 -2.47
CA HIS A 33 14.45 -3.23 -2.96
C HIS A 33 13.88 -2.97 -4.36
N GLU A 34 13.39 -1.75 -4.63
CA GLU A 34 12.86 -1.40 -5.96
C GLU A 34 13.92 -1.42 -7.07
N ASN A 35 15.16 -0.96 -6.79
CA ASN A 35 16.24 -0.91 -7.78
C ASN A 35 16.72 -2.28 -8.29
N LYS A 36 16.26 -3.38 -7.68
CA LYS A 36 16.56 -4.74 -8.11
C LYS A 36 15.68 -5.21 -9.28
N TYR A 37 14.52 -4.59 -9.46
CA TYR A 37 13.48 -5.08 -10.37
C TYR A 37 13.39 -4.27 -11.66
N ASN A 38 13.12 -4.92 -12.80
CA ASN A 38 12.98 -4.23 -14.09
C ASN A 38 11.73 -3.35 -14.15
N ILE A 39 10.66 -3.82 -13.50
CA ILE A 39 9.41 -3.08 -13.30
C ILE A 39 9.43 -2.56 -11.87
N ASN A 40 9.31 -1.24 -11.69
CA ASN A 40 9.16 -0.65 -10.36
C ASN A 40 7.68 -0.54 -9.93
N SER A 41 7.46 -0.15 -8.68
CA SER A 41 6.12 -0.07 -8.08
C SER A 41 5.15 0.87 -8.83
N SER A 42 5.66 2.01 -9.32
CA SER A 42 4.87 2.99 -10.07
C SER A 42 4.49 2.46 -11.45
N GLN A 43 5.42 1.78 -12.13
CA GLN A 43 5.15 1.11 -13.40
C GLN A 43 4.11 0.00 -13.24
N ALA A 44 4.21 -0.80 -12.17
CA ALA A 44 3.22 -1.85 -11.88
C ALA A 44 1.80 -1.29 -11.69
N GLN A 45 1.66 -0.15 -11.01
CA GLN A 45 0.37 0.55 -10.89
C GLN A 45 -0.18 1.00 -12.24
N ILE A 46 0.67 1.60 -13.09
CA ILE A 46 0.29 2.04 -14.44
C ILE A 46 -0.14 0.86 -15.30
N ILE A 47 0.62 -0.24 -15.27
CA ILE A 47 0.27 -1.48 -15.99
C ILE A 47 -1.12 -1.96 -15.58
N LEU A 48 -1.42 -1.95 -14.27
CA LEU A 48 -2.73 -2.37 -13.78
C LEU A 48 -3.85 -1.43 -14.22
N LEU A 49 -3.64 -0.12 -14.15
CA LEU A 49 -4.62 0.89 -14.54
C LEU A 49 -4.89 0.96 -16.05
N ASN A 50 -3.99 0.40 -16.86
CA ASN A 50 -4.17 0.28 -18.31
C ASN A 50 -5.10 -0.88 -18.70
N ASP A 51 -5.42 -1.81 -17.79
CA ASP A 51 -6.47 -2.80 -18.04
C ASP A 51 -7.82 -2.11 -18.20
N SER A 52 -8.56 -2.44 -19.25
CA SER A 52 -9.81 -1.76 -19.59
C SER A 52 -10.88 -1.87 -18.49
N ASN A 53 -11.01 -3.03 -17.84
CA ASN A 53 -12.00 -3.23 -16.79
C ASN A 53 -11.59 -2.47 -15.53
N VAL A 54 -10.31 -2.50 -15.17
CA VAL A 54 -9.76 -1.72 -14.06
C VAL A 54 -9.95 -0.23 -14.31
N SER A 55 -9.61 0.26 -15.50
CA SER A 55 -9.71 1.67 -15.85
C SER A 55 -11.16 2.16 -15.74
N ILE A 56 -12.12 1.38 -16.26
CA ILE A 56 -13.55 1.69 -16.12
C ILE A 56 -13.96 1.73 -14.64
N TYR A 57 -13.58 0.72 -13.86
CA TYR A 57 -13.92 0.64 -12.43
C TYR A 57 -13.31 1.80 -11.64
N TYR A 58 -12.03 2.09 -11.88
CA TYR A 58 -11.29 3.20 -11.29
C TYR A 58 -11.99 4.53 -11.59
N ASN A 59 -12.27 4.80 -12.85
CA ASN A 59 -12.92 6.02 -13.28
C ASN A 59 -14.37 6.16 -12.80
N THR A 60 -15.04 5.04 -12.46
CA THR A 60 -16.42 5.03 -11.98
C THR A 60 -16.54 5.27 -10.48
N PHE A 61 -15.55 4.88 -9.68
CA PHE A 61 -15.68 4.88 -8.22
C PHE A 61 -14.61 5.72 -7.50
N PHE A 62 -13.44 5.93 -8.10
CA PHE A 62 -12.32 6.60 -7.43
C PHE A 62 -12.23 8.06 -7.88
N HIS A 63 -13.17 8.90 -7.46
CA HIS A 63 -13.21 10.31 -7.90
C HIS A 63 -12.38 11.25 -7.01
N VAL A 64 -12.44 11.06 -5.70
CA VAL A 64 -11.77 11.96 -4.74
C VAL A 64 -10.33 11.51 -4.53
N GLN A 65 -9.36 12.26 -5.07
CA GLN A 65 -7.95 11.90 -5.02
C GLN A 65 -7.43 11.71 -3.59
N ASP A 66 -7.83 12.59 -2.67
CA ASP A 66 -7.42 12.54 -1.26
C ASP A 66 -7.93 11.30 -0.52
N TRP A 67 -8.95 10.64 -1.07
CA TRP A 67 -9.46 9.39 -0.53
C TRP A 67 -8.73 8.19 -1.10
N ARG A 68 -7.82 8.31 -2.07
CA ARG A 68 -7.17 7.13 -2.66
C ARG A 68 -6.00 6.67 -1.80
N VAL A 69 -5.94 5.37 -1.53
CA VAL A 69 -4.76 4.70 -0.98
C VAL A 69 -4.23 3.76 -2.03
N ASN A 70 -3.02 4.07 -2.49
CA ASN A 70 -2.27 3.19 -3.37
C ASN A 70 -1.19 2.52 -2.54
N ARG A 71 -1.18 1.20 -2.55
CA ARG A 71 -0.16 0.38 -1.92
C ARG A 71 0.41 -0.55 -2.96
N THR A 72 1.73 -0.66 -3.01
CA THR A 72 2.40 -1.63 -3.86
C THR A 72 3.48 -2.29 -3.03
N THR A 73 3.41 -3.61 -2.92
CA THR A 73 4.31 -4.40 -2.10
C THR A 73 4.77 -5.62 -2.87
N ILE A 74 5.98 -6.08 -2.61
CA ILE A 74 6.45 -7.36 -3.12
C ILE A 74 5.69 -8.49 -2.44
N ALA A 75 5.13 -9.39 -3.25
CA ALA A 75 4.57 -10.65 -2.81
C ALA A 75 5.42 -11.79 -3.35
N ASN A 76 5.89 -12.63 -2.43
CA ASN A 76 6.74 -13.78 -2.75
C ASN A 76 5.96 -15.07 -2.49
N GLY A 77 6.02 -16.00 -3.44
CA GLY A 77 5.39 -17.31 -3.31
C GLY A 77 4.00 -17.39 -3.95
N SER A 78 3.08 -18.09 -3.29
CA SER A 78 1.78 -18.45 -3.85
C SER A 78 0.82 -17.26 -3.92
N ILE A 79 0.39 -16.91 -5.14
CA ILE A 79 -0.60 -15.86 -5.42
C ILE A 79 -1.82 -16.46 -6.13
N PRO A 80 -3.00 -15.82 -6.08
CA PRO A 80 -4.14 -16.22 -6.91
C PRO A 80 -3.96 -15.76 -8.36
N ASP A 81 -4.24 -16.61 -9.34
CA ASP A 81 -4.40 -16.25 -10.75
C ASP A 81 -5.78 -15.61 -11.03
N MET A 82 -6.02 -15.18 -12.27
CA MET A 82 -7.29 -14.58 -12.70
C MET A 82 -8.56 -15.45 -12.46
N TYR A 83 -8.40 -16.76 -12.24
CA TYR A 83 -9.50 -17.68 -11.92
C TYR A 83 -9.59 -17.99 -10.41
N GLY A 84 -8.76 -17.33 -9.59
CA GLY A 84 -8.66 -17.55 -8.15
C GLY A 84 -7.88 -18.81 -7.77
N LYS A 85 -7.22 -19.48 -8.73
CA LYS A 85 -6.39 -20.65 -8.45
C LYS A 85 -5.02 -20.19 -7.97
N THR A 86 -4.49 -20.88 -6.96
CA THR A 86 -3.14 -20.61 -6.48
C THR A 86 -2.10 -20.98 -7.54
N VAL A 87 -1.26 -20.02 -7.89
CA VAL A 87 -0.07 -20.16 -8.73
C VAL A 87 1.15 -19.69 -7.97
N THR A 88 2.31 -20.29 -8.26
CA THR A 88 3.59 -19.85 -7.71
C THR A 88 4.41 -19.29 -8.87
N PRO A 89 4.49 -17.96 -9.00
CA PRO A 89 5.33 -17.33 -10.00
C PRO A 89 6.79 -17.73 -9.79
N LYS A 90 7.55 -17.78 -10.88
CA LYS A 90 8.99 -18.10 -10.83
C LYS A 90 9.83 -16.94 -10.29
N GLU A 91 9.23 -15.77 -10.22
CA GLU A 91 9.84 -14.48 -9.89
C GLU A 91 8.99 -13.75 -8.84
N ASP A 92 9.55 -12.69 -8.27
CA ASP A 92 8.82 -11.83 -7.35
C ASP A 92 7.71 -11.10 -8.12
N VAL A 93 6.61 -10.76 -7.43
CA VAL A 93 5.52 -10.02 -8.06
C VAL A 93 5.14 -8.79 -7.23
N TRP A 94 4.78 -7.72 -7.91
CA TRP A 94 4.13 -6.56 -7.31
C TRP A 94 2.67 -6.90 -7.03
N LYS A 95 2.30 -6.94 -5.75
CA LYS A 95 0.92 -6.83 -5.32
C LYS A 95 0.56 -5.34 -5.28
N VAL A 96 -0.29 -4.92 -6.21
CA VAL A 96 -0.82 -3.57 -6.31
C VAL A 96 -2.21 -3.54 -5.71
N GLU A 97 -2.46 -2.60 -4.80
CA GLU A 97 -3.75 -2.39 -4.14
C GLU A 97 -4.12 -0.91 -4.25
N ILE A 98 -5.25 -0.61 -4.87
CA ILE A 98 -5.80 0.75 -4.98
C ILE A 98 -7.16 0.73 -4.29
N MET A 99 -7.30 1.53 -3.24
CA MET A 99 -8.45 1.53 -2.34
C MET A 99 -9.00 2.94 -2.19
N GLU A 100 -10.32 3.09 -2.06
CA GLU A 100 -10.93 4.33 -1.61
C GLU A 100 -11.06 4.31 -0.08
N ARG A 101 -10.43 5.26 0.60
CA ARG A 101 -10.57 5.54 2.03
C ARG A 101 -11.95 6.11 2.27
N THR A 102 -12.74 5.38 3.04
CA THR A 102 -13.90 5.96 3.70
C THR A 102 -13.51 6.28 5.13
N CYS A 103 -12.73 7.34 5.37
CA CYS A 103 -12.57 7.87 6.74
C CYS A 103 -13.87 8.58 7.18
N ALA A 104 -15.01 7.88 7.10
CA ALA A 104 -16.33 8.40 7.38
C ALA A 104 -16.60 8.30 8.88
N CYS A 105 -16.86 9.45 9.49
CA CYS A 105 -17.17 9.57 10.92
C CYS A 105 -18.53 9.02 11.34
N ALA A 106 -19.28 8.49 10.39
CA ALA A 106 -20.60 7.92 10.59
C ALA A 106 -20.65 6.52 9.95
N GLY A 107 -20.13 5.54 10.69
CA GLY A 107 -20.30 4.11 10.42
C GLY A 107 -19.29 3.48 9.45
N ILE A 108 -19.13 2.16 9.59
CA ILE A 108 -18.34 1.32 8.68
C ILE A 108 -19.04 1.33 7.32
N LYS A 109 -18.36 1.83 6.28
CA LYS A 109 -18.87 1.82 4.92
C LYS A 109 -18.14 0.79 4.07
N PRO A 110 -18.78 0.27 3.01
CA PRO A 110 -18.06 -0.50 2.03
C PRO A 110 -17.14 0.43 1.21
N ILE A 111 -15.93 -0.04 0.95
CA ILE A 111 -14.92 0.61 0.10
C ILE A 111 -14.82 -0.10 -1.25
N TYR A 112 -14.36 0.64 -2.25
CA TYR A 112 -14.01 0.10 -3.55
C TYR A 112 -12.52 -0.24 -3.57
N VAL A 113 -12.20 -1.42 -4.08
CA VAL A 113 -10.84 -1.96 -4.08
C VAL A 113 -10.52 -2.54 -5.44
N ILE A 114 -9.32 -2.21 -5.93
CA ILE A 114 -8.66 -2.85 -7.06
C ILE A 114 -7.43 -3.55 -6.49
N GLU A 115 -7.29 -4.84 -6.76
CA GLU A 115 -6.09 -5.61 -6.42
C GLU A 115 -5.56 -6.28 -7.68
N GLY A 116 -4.24 -6.24 -7.86
CA GLY A 116 -3.59 -6.91 -8.97
C GLY A 116 -2.21 -7.42 -8.62
N TYR A 117 -1.74 -8.39 -9.41
CA TYR A 117 -0.43 -8.98 -9.30
C TYR A 117 0.31 -8.82 -10.62
N VAL A 118 1.43 -8.11 -10.59
CA VAL A 118 2.21 -7.76 -11.78
C VAL A 118 3.62 -8.30 -11.61
N SER A 119 4.15 -8.98 -12.62
CA SER A 119 5.55 -9.43 -12.64
C SER A 119 6.52 -8.28 -12.41
N THR A 120 7.51 -8.48 -11.54
CA THR A 120 8.59 -7.49 -11.32
C THR A 120 9.59 -7.44 -12.48
N GLU A 121 9.60 -8.43 -13.38
CA GLU A 121 10.59 -8.55 -14.45
C GLU A 121 10.01 -8.24 -15.84
N THR A 122 8.80 -8.74 -16.13
CA THR A 122 8.17 -8.69 -17.46
C THR A 122 7.00 -7.71 -17.55
N GLY A 123 6.37 -7.39 -16.41
CA GLY A 123 5.13 -6.61 -16.38
C GLY A 123 3.87 -7.42 -16.72
N GLU A 124 3.96 -8.75 -16.87
CA GLU A 124 2.79 -9.61 -17.03
C GLU A 124 1.83 -9.49 -15.83
N VAL A 125 0.53 -9.40 -16.10
CA VAL A 125 -0.52 -9.35 -15.06
C VAL A 125 -1.03 -10.77 -14.80
N PHE A 126 -0.76 -11.31 -13.61
CA PHE A 126 -1.19 -12.65 -13.22
C PHE A 126 -2.67 -12.70 -12.84
N ASN A 127 -3.14 -11.62 -12.21
CA ASN A 127 -4.51 -11.49 -11.74
C ASN A 127 -4.85 -10.02 -11.55
N VAL A 128 -6.10 -9.69 -11.83
CA VAL A 128 -6.70 -8.45 -11.40
C VAL A 128 -8.11 -8.71 -10.89
N SER A 129 -8.45 -8.05 -9.79
CA SER A 129 -9.77 -8.12 -9.19
C SER A 129 -10.25 -6.73 -8.78
N THR A 130 -11.53 -6.49 -9.01
CA THR A 130 -12.23 -5.29 -8.56
C THR A 130 -13.36 -5.73 -7.64
N LYS A 131 -13.46 -5.16 -6.44
CA LYS A 131 -14.42 -5.60 -5.44
C LYS A 131 -14.89 -4.47 -4.54
N LYS A 132 -16.10 -4.65 -4.03
CA LYS A 132 -16.69 -3.83 -2.99
C LYS A 132 -16.72 -4.63 -1.70
N VAL A 133 -16.10 -4.11 -0.65
CA VAL A 133 -15.77 -4.85 0.57
C VAL A 133 -15.94 -3.94 1.78
N SER A 134 -16.23 -4.52 2.95
CA SER A 134 -16.31 -3.73 4.18
C SER A 134 -14.97 -3.10 4.50
N GLU A 135 -14.94 -1.82 4.88
CA GLU A 135 -13.73 -1.14 5.34
C GLU A 135 -13.00 -1.92 6.45
N THR A 136 -13.75 -2.59 7.34
CA THR A 136 -13.18 -3.42 8.43
C THR A 136 -12.43 -4.67 7.96
N SER A 137 -12.63 -5.09 6.72
CA SER A 137 -11.87 -6.22 6.14
C SER A 137 -10.47 -5.82 5.66
N TYR A 138 -10.14 -4.53 5.72
CA TYR A 138 -8.85 -3.97 5.32
C TYR A 138 -8.09 -3.37 6.51
N ASN A 139 -6.78 -3.17 6.33
CA ASN A 139 -5.86 -2.74 7.38
C ASN A 139 -6.22 -1.33 7.92
N ALA A 140 -6.10 -1.13 9.23
CA ALA A 140 -6.34 0.15 9.90
C ALA A 140 -5.52 1.34 9.33
N SER A 141 -4.38 1.09 8.67
CA SER A 141 -3.59 2.11 7.95
C SER A 141 -4.32 2.73 6.75
N THR A 142 -5.33 2.06 6.21
CA THR A 142 -6.28 2.65 5.23
C THR A 142 -7.15 3.73 5.91
N CYS A 143 -7.20 3.75 7.25
CA CYS A 143 -7.94 4.69 8.09
C CYS A 143 -7.06 5.24 9.23
N ALA A 144 -6.06 6.04 8.88
CA ALA A 144 -5.19 6.69 9.86
C ALA A 144 -5.70 8.09 10.27
N SER A 145 -6.92 8.19 10.78
CA SER A 145 -7.31 9.32 11.62
C SER A 145 -8.31 8.85 12.67
N THR A 146 -7.88 8.79 13.92
CA THR A 146 -8.78 8.75 15.09
C THR A 146 -9.57 10.05 15.25
N THR A 147 -9.24 11.07 14.47
CA THR A 147 -9.89 12.37 14.48
C THR A 147 -10.80 12.46 13.28
N CYS A 148 -12.06 12.20 13.56
CA CYS A 148 -13.11 12.76 12.76
C CYS A 148 -12.98 14.28 12.69
N HIS A 149 -12.91 14.82 11.48
CA HIS A 149 -13.15 16.24 11.26
C HIS A 149 -14.65 16.49 11.25
#